data_AF-A0AA40DWN0-F1
#
_entry.id   AF-A0AA40DWN0-F1
#
_cell.length_a   1.000
_cell.length_b   1.000
_cell.length_c   1.000
_cell.angle_alpha   90.00
_cell.angle_beta   90.00
_cell.angle_gamma   90.00
#
_symmetry.space_group_name_H-M   'P 1'
#
loop_
_entity.id
_entity.type
_entity.pdbx_description
1 polymer ?
#
loop_
_entity_poly.entity_id
_entity_poly.type
_entity_poly.pdbx_seq_one_letter_code
_entity_poly.pdbx_strand_id
1 'polypeptide(L)'
;MVEQSGVVHAQQLCQLPLQCLNLFVGFVRKQGYGACNLFVPTLNKHLLIGYLLLTINSFGIIPLNHLQNTAQVTLQDLVAYSRTHQIQSMAQPQAPAPNWDDCFVPDPRYTFLYAKKQIGCVICKEHVLRLRPEMETLDECRDSIPALLPCGHVFGRACLEEWLSQGNLSCPACRIALVYPICRHAIRPRNLYEDTIFTVPKTIPRGGVIDISCEICLEGTNHHVARQLWDSLTQVLTQAEYRLSRCNPNDGVETVEACKRHVDDTRKLMDQVVERTMSPQTYQW
;
A
#
# COMPACT_ATOMS: atom_id res chain seq x y z
N MET A 1 44.07 16.50 -27.14
CA MET A 1 42.89 17.37 -26.94
C MET A 1 41.69 16.44 -27.00
N VAL A 2 41.39 15.73 -25.90
CA VAL A 2 40.35 16.07 -24.90
C VAL A 2 38.97 15.98 -25.57
N GLU A 3 38.05 15.06 -25.27
CA GLU A 3 37.87 14.16 -24.12
C GLU A 3 36.94 12.99 -24.50
N GLN A 4 37.18 11.83 -23.90
CA GLN A 4 36.33 10.65 -23.87
C GLN A 4 35.43 10.68 -22.62
N SER A 5 34.48 9.75 -22.55
CA SER A 5 33.74 9.22 -21.37
C SER A 5 32.46 9.97 -20.96
N GLY A 6 31.40 9.30 -20.49
CA GLY A 6 31.21 7.89 -20.17
C GLY A 6 29.76 7.65 -19.75
N VAL A 7 29.16 6.59 -20.30
CA VAL A 7 27.93 5.98 -19.81
C VAL A 7 28.35 4.93 -18.79
N VAL A 8 28.08 5.17 -17.50
CA VAL A 8 28.39 4.21 -16.42
C VAL A 8 27.19 4.12 -15.45
N HIS A 9 26.60 2.92 -15.42
CA HIS A 9 25.85 2.24 -14.34
C HIS A 9 24.81 3.01 -13.49
N ALA A 10 23.53 2.77 -13.81
CA ALA A 10 22.40 2.91 -12.89
C ALA A 10 22.15 1.60 -12.10
N GLN A 11 23.14 1.12 -11.33
CA GLN A 11 23.06 -0.18 -10.64
C GLN A 11 23.50 -0.17 -9.15
N GLN A 12 23.49 0.99 -8.47
CA GLN A 12 23.93 1.09 -7.07
C GLN A 12 22.95 1.86 -6.15
N LEU A 13 21.70 1.41 -6.05
CA LEU A 13 20.79 1.86 -4.98
C LEU A 13 20.15 0.71 -4.17
N CYS A 14 20.71 -0.50 -4.23
CA CYS A 14 20.29 -1.64 -3.41
C CYS A 14 21.39 -2.12 -2.47
N GLN A 15 22.00 -1.24 -1.67
CA GLN A 15 22.77 -1.64 -0.48
C GLN A 15 22.69 -0.56 0.60
N LEU A 16 21.58 -0.53 1.34
CA LEU A 16 21.57 0.06 2.68
C LEU A 16 21.71 -1.10 3.68
N PRO A 17 22.69 -1.06 4.61
CA PRO A 17 22.96 -2.18 5.50
C PRO A 17 21.85 -2.34 6.56
N LEU A 18 21.56 -3.59 6.89
CA LEU A 18 20.65 -4.09 7.95
C LEU A 18 20.77 -3.41 9.34
N GLN A 19 21.76 -2.54 9.55
CA GLN A 19 21.97 -1.81 10.80
C GLN A 19 20.95 -0.69 11.02
N CYS A 20 20.39 -0.10 9.95
CA CYS A 20 19.39 0.97 10.08
C CYS A 20 18.01 0.45 10.56
N LEU A 21 17.67 -0.80 10.24
CA LEU A 21 16.39 -1.41 10.65
C LEU A 21 16.35 -1.71 12.16
N ASN A 22 17.48 -2.13 12.74
CA ASN A 22 17.60 -2.44 14.16
C ASN A 22 17.52 -1.20 15.06
N LEU A 23 17.99 -0.04 14.58
CA LEU A 23 17.87 1.23 15.30
C LEU A 23 16.41 1.75 15.32
N PHE A 24 15.65 1.51 14.25
CA PHE A 24 14.25 1.90 14.17
C PHE A 24 13.35 1.06 15.10
N VAL A 25 13.55 -0.26 15.13
CA VAL A 25 12.81 -1.17 16.03
C VAL A 25 13.17 -0.91 17.51
N GLY A 26 14.41 -0.53 17.80
CA GLY A 26 14.86 -0.17 19.15
C GLY A 26 14.27 1.14 19.68
N PHE A 27 14.08 2.14 18.82
CA PHE A 27 13.53 3.45 19.21
C PHE A 27 12.01 3.39 19.50
N VAL A 28 11.24 2.63 18.70
CA VAL A 28 9.79 2.48 18.89
C VAL A 28 9.46 1.74 20.20
N ARG A 29 10.29 0.79 20.63
CA ARG A 29 10.11 0.09 21.93
C ARG A 29 10.40 0.96 23.15
N LYS A 30 11.19 2.02 23.03
CA LYS A 30 11.67 2.81 24.18
C LYS A 30 10.79 4.00 24.55
N GLN A 31 9.84 4.38 23.70
CA GLN A 31 9.08 5.63 23.84
C GLN A 31 7.64 5.49 24.37
N GLY A 32 7.17 4.27 24.68
CA GLY A 32 5.99 4.09 25.55
C GLY A 32 4.75 4.94 25.25
N TYR A 33 4.41 5.18 23.98
CA TYR A 33 3.22 5.97 23.64
C TYR A 33 1.97 5.11 23.72
N GLY A 34 1.34 5.17 24.89
CA GLY A 34 -0.08 4.87 25.08
C GLY A 34 -0.96 5.87 24.33
N ALA A 35 -2.20 5.45 24.09
CA ALA A 35 -3.21 6.11 23.28
C ALA A 35 -3.40 7.62 23.54
N CYS A 36 -3.40 8.43 22.48
CA CYS A 36 -4.17 9.67 22.40
C CYS A 36 -4.71 9.85 20.97
N ASN A 37 -6.03 9.80 20.85
CA ASN A 37 -6.79 10.35 19.73
C ASN A 37 -6.61 11.86 19.69
N LEU A 38 -6.16 12.41 18.57
CA LEU A 38 -6.48 13.77 18.10
C LEU A 38 -6.03 13.91 16.63
N PHE A 39 -7.02 14.06 15.76
CA PHE A 39 -7.03 14.77 14.46
C PHE A 39 -5.66 15.13 13.82
N VAL A 40 -5.32 14.48 12.70
CA VAL A 40 -4.35 15.02 11.73
C VAL A 40 -4.84 14.76 10.30
N PRO A 41 -5.41 15.76 9.60
CA PRO A 41 -5.36 15.77 8.15
C PRO A 41 -4.07 16.48 7.69
N THR A 42 -3.55 16.06 6.54
CA THR A 42 -2.44 16.70 5.80
C THR A 42 -1.07 16.71 6.48
N LEU A 43 -0.39 15.57 6.44
CA LEU A 43 1.07 15.53 6.56
C LEU A 43 1.67 16.24 5.32
N ASN A 44 2.06 17.49 5.53
CA ASN A 44 2.60 18.38 4.51
C ASN A 44 3.95 17.84 4.01
N LYS A 45 4.14 17.70 2.68
CA LYS A 45 5.40 17.23 2.05
C LYS A 45 6.63 18.02 2.53
N HIS A 46 6.44 19.24 2.98
CA HIS A 46 7.48 20.11 3.54
C HIS A 46 7.99 19.68 4.93
N LEU A 47 7.17 19.01 5.75
CA LEU A 47 7.61 18.51 7.07
C LEU A 47 8.51 17.28 6.94
N LEU A 48 8.26 16.42 5.95
CA LEU A 48 9.12 15.28 5.62
C LEU A 48 10.50 15.72 5.10
N ILE A 49 10.53 16.79 4.29
CA ILE A 49 11.78 17.42 3.83
C ILE A 49 12.51 18.09 5.01
N GLY A 50 11.80 18.78 5.89
CA GLY A 50 12.38 19.35 7.11
C GLY A 50 12.98 18.29 8.04
N TYR A 51 12.31 17.15 8.20
CA TYR A 51 12.81 16.04 9.01
C TYR A 51 14.01 15.33 8.36
N LEU A 52 14.04 15.21 7.02
CA LEU A 52 15.19 14.68 6.28
C LEU A 52 16.42 15.61 6.38
N LEU A 53 16.23 16.92 6.34
CA LEU A 53 17.31 17.89 6.44
C LEU A 53 17.89 17.96 7.86
N LEU A 54 17.05 17.80 8.89
CA LEU A 54 17.48 17.73 10.29
C LEU A 54 18.27 16.46 10.60
N THR A 55 17.90 15.31 10.01
CA THR A 55 18.68 14.07 10.17
C THR A 55 20.02 14.15 9.46
N ILE A 56 20.10 14.73 8.25
CA ILE A 56 21.37 14.90 7.53
C ILE A 56 22.34 15.83 8.30
N ASN A 57 21.83 16.89 8.94
CA ASN A 57 22.66 17.81 9.73
C ASN A 57 23.16 17.19 11.07
N SER A 58 22.45 16.18 11.58
CA SER A 58 22.80 15.49 12.83
C SER A 58 23.90 14.42 12.67
N PHE A 59 24.21 14.02 11.42
CA PHE A 59 25.24 13.02 11.11
C PHE A 59 26.54 13.61 10.51
N GLY A 60 26.69 14.94 10.48
CA GLY A 60 27.97 15.58 10.17
C GLY A 60 28.51 15.33 8.76
N ILE A 61 27.64 15.05 7.79
CA ILE A 61 28.04 14.86 6.40
C ILE A 61 27.81 16.18 5.66
N ILE A 62 28.91 16.90 5.41
CA ILE A 62 29.11 18.17 4.67
C ILE A 62 29.43 19.37 5.58
N PRO A 63 30.65 19.97 5.51
CA PRO A 63 30.98 21.19 6.22
C PRO A 63 30.23 22.42 5.66
N LEU A 64 29.74 23.25 6.58
CA LEU A 64 28.82 24.39 6.45
C LEU A 64 29.31 25.59 5.60
N ASN A 65 30.35 25.45 4.78
CA ASN A 65 30.96 26.57 4.05
C ASN A 65 30.71 26.57 2.54
N HIS A 66 29.81 25.74 2.01
CA HIS A 66 29.51 25.70 0.57
C HIS A 66 28.04 25.85 0.16
N LEU A 67 27.14 26.20 1.09
CA LEU A 67 25.73 26.50 0.81
C LEU A 67 25.42 28.00 0.86
N GLN A 68 26.28 28.86 0.31
CA GLN A 68 25.99 30.28 0.17
C GLN A 68 25.28 30.69 -1.14
N ASN A 69 24.97 29.75 -2.04
CA ASN A 69 24.31 30.09 -3.31
C ASN A 69 23.18 29.12 -3.69
N THR A 70 22.20 28.92 -2.81
CA THR A 70 20.89 28.38 -3.24
C THR A 70 19.76 29.27 -2.74
N ALA A 71 19.23 30.02 -3.71
CA ALA A 71 18.07 30.90 -3.73
C ALA A 71 17.16 30.90 -2.49
N GLN A 72 17.07 32.06 -1.84
CA GLN A 72 15.90 32.43 -1.06
C GLN A 72 14.70 32.54 -2.00
N VAL A 73 13.87 31.50 -2.06
CA VAL A 73 12.52 31.61 -2.61
C VAL A 73 11.69 32.36 -1.57
N THR A 74 11.30 33.60 -1.87
CA THR A 74 10.48 34.39 -0.95
C THR A 74 9.01 34.04 -1.14
N LEU A 75 8.20 34.27 -0.10
CA LEU A 75 6.73 34.10 -0.18
C LEU A 75 6.08 34.93 -1.31
N GLN A 76 6.75 36.00 -1.76
CA GLN A 76 6.30 36.82 -2.88
C GLN A 76 6.46 36.08 -4.24
N ASP A 77 7.47 35.22 -4.37
CA ASP A 77 7.69 34.41 -5.58
C ASP A 77 6.64 33.30 -5.74
N LEU A 78 6.18 32.72 -4.62
CA LEU A 78 5.10 31.74 -4.59
C LEU A 78 3.73 32.35 -4.94
N VAL A 79 3.48 33.60 -4.53
CA VAL A 79 2.26 34.34 -4.90
C VAL A 79 2.32 34.82 -6.36
N ALA A 80 3.51 35.12 -6.89
CA ALA A 80 3.69 35.43 -8.30
C ALA A 80 3.46 34.20 -9.19
N TYR A 81 3.97 33.02 -8.79
CA TYR A 81 3.73 31.75 -9.46
C TYR A 81 2.24 31.35 -9.46
N SER A 82 1.51 31.62 -8.37
CA SER A 82 0.07 31.34 -8.31
C SER A 82 -0.77 32.28 -9.18
N ARG A 83 -0.26 33.48 -9.53
CA ARG A 83 -0.96 34.43 -10.42
C ARG A 83 -0.70 34.16 -11.90
N THR A 84 0.50 33.70 -12.26
CA THR A 84 0.84 33.42 -13.67
C THR A 84 0.28 32.09 -14.19
N HIS A 85 -0.08 31.16 -13.30
CA HIS A 85 -0.79 29.92 -13.64
C HIS A 85 -2.31 29.99 -13.45
N GLN A 86 -2.91 31.15 -13.74
CA GLN A 86 -4.34 31.21 -14.03
C GLN A 86 -4.61 30.38 -15.29
N ILE A 87 -5.00 29.12 -15.08
CA ILE A 87 -5.63 28.30 -16.11
C ILE A 87 -6.89 29.06 -16.53
N GLN A 88 -6.84 29.69 -17.71
CA GLN A 88 -8.02 30.20 -18.38
C GLN A 88 -8.89 29.02 -18.77
N SER A 89 -9.84 28.64 -17.90
CA SER A 89 -10.92 27.74 -18.29
C SER A 89 -11.85 28.53 -19.22
N MET A 90 -11.82 28.22 -20.51
CA MET A 90 -12.85 28.69 -21.44
C MET A 90 -14.21 28.17 -20.95
N ALA A 91 -15.07 29.08 -20.52
CA ALA A 91 -16.41 28.79 -20.06
C ALA A 91 -17.27 28.31 -21.24
N GLN A 92 -17.53 27.00 -21.31
CA GLN A 92 -18.73 26.48 -21.94
C GLN A 92 -19.87 26.47 -20.91
N PRO A 93 -21.15 26.61 -21.32
CA PRO A 93 -22.28 26.50 -20.41
C PRO A 93 -22.33 25.09 -19.83
N GLN A 94 -21.85 24.92 -18.60
CA GLN A 94 -21.87 23.62 -17.93
C GLN A 94 -23.25 23.41 -17.32
N ALA A 95 -23.88 22.28 -17.67
CA ALA A 95 -24.99 21.71 -16.91
C ALA A 95 -24.62 21.67 -15.41
N PRO A 96 -25.60 21.78 -14.49
CA PRO A 96 -25.32 21.80 -13.06
C PRO A 96 -24.42 20.61 -12.68
N ALA A 97 -23.33 20.90 -11.96
CA ALA A 97 -22.38 19.90 -11.51
C ALA A 97 -23.16 18.78 -10.78
N PRO A 98 -22.93 17.49 -11.12
CA PRO A 98 -23.66 16.40 -10.49
C PRO A 98 -23.37 16.40 -8.98
N ASN A 99 -24.41 16.22 -8.17
CA ASN A 99 -24.29 16.08 -6.73
C ASN A 99 -23.67 14.71 -6.41
N TRP A 100 -22.36 14.69 -6.19
CA TRP A 100 -21.61 13.45 -6.00
C TRP A 100 -22.00 12.68 -4.73
N ASP A 101 -22.71 13.32 -3.80
CA ASP A 101 -23.26 12.69 -2.59
C ASP A 101 -24.34 11.63 -2.91
N ASP A 102 -24.95 11.69 -4.09
CA ASP A 102 -26.03 10.77 -4.47
C ASP A 102 -25.53 9.32 -4.65
N CYS A 103 -24.25 9.16 -5.03
CA CYS A 103 -23.60 7.87 -5.24
C CYS A 103 -22.70 7.43 -4.07
N PHE A 104 -22.69 8.18 -2.97
CA PHE A 104 -21.89 7.87 -1.79
C PHE A 104 -22.62 6.88 -0.87
N VAL A 105 -21.93 5.76 -0.57
CA VAL A 105 -22.43 4.60 0.16
C VAL A 105 -21.38 4.16 1.19
N PRO A 106 -21.36 4.77 2.39
CA PRO A 106 -20.36 4.43 3.40
C PRO A 106 -20.52 2.99 3.88
N ASP A 107 -21.76 2.50 4.03
CA ASP A 107 -22.04 1.11 4.42
C ASP A 107 -22.93 0.44 3.36
N PRO A 108 -22.37 -0.38 2.46
CA PRO A 108 -23.12 -1.00 1.37
C PRO A 108 -24.18 -1.96 1.88
N ARG A 109 -23.89 -2.72 2.94
CA ARG A 109 -24.83 -3.66 3.54
C ARG A 109 -26.06 -2.93 4.05
N TYR A 110 -25.85 -1.88 4.85
CA TYR A 110 -26.96 -1.05 5.33
C TYR A 110 -27.75 -0.44 4.17
N THR A 111 -27.06 0.14 3.19
CA THR A 111 -27.69 0.95 2.15
C THR A 111 -28.54 0.12 1.18
N PHE A 112 -28.03 -1.02 0.72
CA PHE A 112 -28.75 -1.85 -0.26
C PHE A 112 -29.73 -2.82 0.40
N LEU A 113 -29.38 -3.45 1.52
CA LEU A 113 -30.24 -4.48 2.13
C LEU A 113 -31.31 -3.92 3.07
N TYR A 114 -30.92 -2.96 3.92
CA TYR A 114 -31.80 -2.48 4.99
C TYR A 114 -32.54 -1.20 4.60
N ALA A 115 -31.80 -0.16 4.20
CA ALA A 115 -32.39 1.11 3.78
C ALA A 115 -33.07 1.01 2.40
N LYS A 116 -32.66 0.04 1.57
CA LYS A 116 -33.14 -0.17 0.20
C LYS A 116 -33.12 1.12 -0.62
N LYS A 117 -32.07 1.94 -0.43
CA LYS A 117 -31.91 3.21 -1.15
C LYS A 117 -31.75 2.91 -2.65
N GLN A 118 -32.54 3.57 -3.48
CA GLN A 118 -32.34 3.53 -4.92
C GLN A 118 -31.21 4.48 -5.28
N ILE A 119 -30.13 3.95 -5.85
CA ILE A 119 -28.95 4.72 -6.23
C ILE A 119 -28.83 4.64 -7.74
N GLY A 120 -28.77 5.79 -8.41
CA GLY A 120 -28.49 5.87 -9.84
C GLY A 120 -26.99 5.85 -10.12
N CYS A 121 -26.59 5.26 -11.24
CA CYS A 121 -25.23 5.42 -11.75
C CYS A 121 -25.03 6.89 -12.19
N VAL A 122 -24.16 7.63 -11.51
CA VAL A 122 -23.91 9.04 -11.85
C VAL A 122 -23.07 9.24 -13.13
N ILE A 123 -22.47 8.17 -13.66
CA ILE A 123 -21.70 8.20 -14.92
C ILE A 123 -22.67 8.25 -16.11
N CYS A 124 -23.50 7.22 -16.29
CA CYS A 124 -24.47 7.18 -17.39
C CYS A 124 -25.77 7.92 -17.11
N LYS A 125 -26.14 8.10 -15.83
CA LYS A 125 -27.41 8.72 -15.37
C LYS A 125 -28.69 8.02 -15.82
N GLU A 126 -28.58 6.89 -16.49
CA GLU A 126 -29.70 6.12 -17.04
C GLU A 126 -30.10 4.95 -16.13
N HIS A 127 -29.11 4.30 -15.51
CA HIS A 127 -29.31 3.03 -14.84
C HIS A 127 -29.42 3.17 -13.31
N VAL A 128 -30.41 2.49 -12.74
CA VAL A 128 -30.54 2.33 -11.28
C VAL A 128 -29.79 1.09 -10.83
N LEU A 129 -28.91 1.26 -9.85
CA LEU A 129 -28.06 0.21 -9.32
C LEU A 129 -28.84 -0.72 -8.40
N ARG A 130 -28.79 -2.02 -8.66
CA ARG A 130 -29.52 -3.05 -7.90
C ARG A 130 -28.65 -4.27 -7.69
N LEU A 131 -28.70 -4.83 -6.48
CA LEU A 131 -28.14 -6.15 -6.25
C LEU A 131 -28.91 -7.17 -7.08
N ARG A 132 -28.17 -8.12 -7.64
CA ARG A 132 -28.69 -9.29 -8.34
C ARG A 132 -27.85 -10.50 -7.91
N PRO A 133 -28.35 -11.73 -8.05
CA PRO A 133 -27.53 -12.93 -7.92
C PRO A 133 -26.38 -12.93 -8.94
N GLU A 134 -25.17 -13.34 -8.55
CA GLU A 134 -24.02 -13.34 -9.45
C GLU A 134 -24.23 -14.21 -10.71
N MET A 135 -24.97 -15.31 -10.59
CA MET A 135 -25.22 -16.26 -11.68
C MET A 135 -26.19 -15.75 -12.75
N GLU A 136 -26.99 -14.73 -12.45
CA GLU A 136 -27.98 -14.14 -13.38
C GLU A 136 -27.37 -13.03 -14.26
N THR A 137 -26.05 -12.81 -14.19
CA THR A 137 -25.35 -11.72 -14.89
C THR A 137 -25.17 -11.93 -16.41
N LEU A 138 -25.79 -12.98 -16.97
CA LEU A 138 -25.93 -13.17 -18.42
C LEU A 138 -26.92 -12.20 -19.06
N ASP A 139 -27.73 -11.51 -18.24
CA ASP A 139 -28.74 -10.54 -18.66
C ASP A 139 -28.13 -9.14 -18.92
N GLU A 140 -28.58 -8.49 -19.99
CA GLU A 140 -27.84 -7.52 -20.84
C GLU A 140 -27.47 -6.15 -20.21
N CYS A 141 -27.60 -5.95 -18.89
CA CYS A 141 -27.46 -4.62 -18.29
C CYS A 141 -26.43 -4.57 -17.14
N ARG A 142 -25.14 -4.75 -17.48
CA ARG A 142 -24.01 -4.63 -16.53
C ARG A 142 -23.93 -3.25 -15.84
N ASP A 143 -24.51 -2.21 -16.43
CA ASP A 143 -24.57 -0.87 -15.83
C ASP A 143 -25.53 -0.77 -14.63
N SER A 144 -26.43 -1.74 -14.46
CA SER A 144 -27.28 -1.84 -13.27
C SER A 144 -26.61 -2.58 -12.11
N ILE A 145 -25.47 -3.24 -12.35
CA ILE A 145 -24.72 -3.94 -11.29
C ILE A 145 -23.89 -2.90 -10.53
N PRO A 146 -24.07 -2.73 -9.20
CA PRO A 146 -23.29 -1.78 -8.43
C PRO A 146 -21.84 -2.24 -8.28
N ALA A 147 -20.89 -1.35 -8.59
CA ALA A 147 -19.46 -1.52 -8.35
C ALA A 147 -19.00 -0.48 -7.32
N LEU A 148 -18.54 -0.96 -6.17
CA LEU A 148 -18.10 -0.17 -5.02
C LEU A 148 -16.59 0.07 -5.06
N LEU A 149 -16.20 1.30 -4.76
CA LEU A 149 -14.80 1.70 -4.56
C LEU A 149 -14.45 1.78 -3.06
N PRO A 150 -13.16 1.73 -2.69
CA PRO A 150 -12.72 1.86 -1.29
C PRO A 150 -13.20 3.15 -0.62
N CYS A 151 -13.33 4.23 -1.38
CA CYS A 151 -13.82 5.52 -0.89
C CYS A 151 -15.31 5.51 -0.50
N GLY A 152 -16.07 4.47 -0.86
CA GLY A 152 -17.51 4.37 -0.60
C GLY A 152 -18.40 4.83 -1.74
N HIS A 153 -17.85 5.35 -2.85
CA HIS A 153 -18.67 5.68 -4.02
C HIS A 153 -19.00 4.43 -4.83
N VAL A 154 -20.22 4.39 -5.38
CA VAL A 154 -20.74 3.27 -6.16
C VAL A 154 -21.17 3.73 -7.54
N PHE A 155 -20.87 2.92 -8.55
CA PHE A 155 -21.21 3.20 -9.96
C PHE A 155 -21.75 1.93 -10.64
N GLY A 156 -22.27 2.06 -11.84
CA GLY A 156 -22.53 0.90 -12.70
C GLY A 156 -21.22 0.21 -13.06
N ARG A 157 -21.20 -1.13 -13.01
CA ARG A 157 -19.99 -1.93 -13.26
C ARG A 157 -19.36 -1.59 -14.62
N ALA A 158 -20.12 -1.66 -15.70
CA ALA A 158 -19.56 -1.42 -17.04
C ALA A 158 -19.11 0.03 -17.21
N CYS A 159 -19.90 1.02 -16.77
CA CYS A 159 -19.49 2.42 -16.69
C CYS A 159 -18.15 2.63 -15.96
N LEU A 160 -17.94 1.97 -14.82
CA LEU A 160 -16.71 2.11 -14.04
C LEU A 160 -15.54 1.36 -14.69
N GLU A 161 -15.77 0.17 -15.24
CA GLU A 161 -14.76 -0.58 -16.01
C GLU A 161 -14.26 0.23 -17.22
N GLU A 162 -15.16 0.88 -17.96
CA GLU A 162 -14.84 1.80 -19.06
C GLU A 162 -14.03 3.01 -18.57
N TRP A 163 -14.46 3.64 -17.46
CA TRP A 163 -13.71 4.75 -16.87
C TRP A 163 -12.26 4.37 -16.56
N LEU A 164 -12.05 3.20 -15.95
CA LEU A 164 -10.72 2.69 -15.59
C LEU A 164 -9.91 2.26 -16.81
N SER A 165 -10.55 1.69 -17.84
CA SER A 165 -9.88 1.23 -19.07
C SER A 165 -9.29 2.39 -19.88
N GLN A 166 -9.86 3.59 -19.75
CA GLN A 166 -9.32 4.83 -20.32
C GLN A 166 -8.08 5.37 -19.56
N GLY A 167 -7.55 4.63 -18.58
CA GLY A 167 -6.38 5.00 -17.80
C GLY A 167 -6.67 5.87 -16.58
N ASN A 168 -7.93 6.14 -16.27
CA ASN A 168 -8.30 6.96 -15.11
C ASN A 168 -8.23 6.14 -13.81
N LEU A 169 -7.07 6.14 -13.13
CA LEU A 169 -6.87 5.41 -11.87
C LEU A 169 -7.36 6.18 -10.63
N SER A 170 -8.53 6.83 -10.73
CA SER A 170 -9.14 7.58 -9.63
C SER A 170 -10.66 7.44 -9.62
N CYS A 171 -11.27 7.63 -8.45
CA CYS A 171 -12.72 7.68 -8.32
C CYS A 171 -13.31 8.81 -9.20
N PRO A 172 -14.34 8.55 -10.03
CA PRO A 172 -14.99 9.58 -10.85
C PRO A 172 -15.55 10.76 -10.04
N ALA A 173 -16.01 10.49 -8.81
CA ALA A 173 -16.64 11.46 -7.92
C ALA A 173 -15.61 12.23 -7.07
N CYS A 174 -14.94 11.54 -6.15
CA CYS A 174 -14.06 12.19 -5.16
C CYS A 174 -12.57 12.23 -5.55
N ARG A 175 -12.19 11.66 -6.71
CA ARG A 175 -10.82 11.63 -7.23
C ARG A 175 -9.77 10.94 -6.34
N ILE A 176 -10.18 10.22 -5.30
CA ILE A 176 -9.28 9.33 -4.55
C ILE A 176 -8.61 8.35 -5.51
N ALA A 177 -7.29 8.20 -5.38
CA ALA A 177 -6.49 7.31 -6.21
C ALA A 177 -6.85 5.84 -5.95
N LEU A 178 -6.99 5.07 -7.02
CA LEU A 178 -7.36 3.66 -6.99
C LEU A 178 -6.15 2.80 -7.34
N VAL A 179 -5.06 2.99 -6.59
CA VAL A 179 -3.81 2.24 -6.75
C VAL A 179 -3.22 1.87 -5.41
N TYR A 180 -2.56 0.72 -5.36
CA TYR A 180 -1.79 0.33 -4.17
C TYR A 180 -0.54 1.21 -4.03
N PRO A 181 -0.20 1.68 -2.82
CA PRO A 181 0.92 2.59 -2.60
C PRO A 181 2.30 2.07 -3.05
N ILE A 182 2.59 0.79 -2.79
CA ILE A 182 3.90 0.19 -3.08
C ILE A 182 3.97 -0.33 -4.51
N CYS A 183 3.10 -1.26 -4.89
CA CYS A 183 3.19 -1.92 -6.19
C CYS A 183 2.53 -1.15 -7.34
N ARG A 184 1.79 -0.07 -7.06
CA ARG A 184 1.13 0.81 -8.05
C ARG A 184 0.11 0.12 -8.98
N HIS A 185 -0.20 -1.14 -8.73
CA HIS A 185 -1.29 -1.84 -9.41
C HIS A 185 -2.63 -1.14 -9.12
N ALA A 186 -3.54 -1.18 -10.10
CA ALA A 186 -4.88 -0.65 -9.94
C ALA A 186 -5.67 -1.48 -8.92
N ILE A 187 -6.43 -0.80 -8.07
CA ILE A 187 -7.38 -1.43 -7.15
C ILE A 187 -8.62 -1.81 -7.96
N ARG A 188 -9.01 -3.08 -7.87
CA ARG A 188 -10.18 -3.59 -8.58
C ARG A 188 -11.45 -3.17 -7.84
N PRO A 189 -12.43 -2.51 -8.50
CA PRO A 189 -13.73 -2.25 -7.91
C PRO A 189 -14.41 -3.56 -7.47
N ARG A 190 -15.14 -3.50 -6.35
CA ARG A 190 -15.92 -4.64 -5.84
C ARG A 190 -17.32 -4.60 -6.42
N ASN A 191 -17.64 -5.54 -7.28
CA ASN A 191 -19.02 -5.75 -7.73
C ASN A 191 -19.86 -6.27 -6.57
N LEU A 192 -21.04 -5.69 -6.38
CA LEU A 192 -21.96 -6.04 -5.31
C LEU A 192 -23.07 -6.91 -5.88
N TYR A 193 -23.14 -8.14 -5.37
CA TYR A 193 -24.22 -9.08 -5.63
C TYR A 193 -24.96 -9.39 -4.32
N GLU A 194 -26.12 -10.03 -4.42
CA GLU A 194 -26.90 -10.42 -3.25
C GLU A 194 -26.14 -11.38 -2.32
N ASP A 195 -25.35 -12.27 -2.91
CA ASP A 195 -24.58 -13.31 -2.23
C ASP A 195 -23.22 -12.81 -1.71
N THR A 196 -22.63 -11.79 -2.34
CA THR A 196 -21.29 -11.30 -1.99
C THR A 196 -21.30 -10.04 -1.13
N ILE A 197 -22.43 -9.35 -0.95
CA ILE A 197 -22.49 -8.09 -0.21
C ILE A 197 -22.01 -8.19 1.25
N PHE A 198 -22.11 -9.37 1.87
CA PHE A 198 -21.65 -9.60 3.24
C PHE A 198 -20.14 -9.76 3.37
N THR A 199 -19.44 -10.08 2.28
CA THR A 199 -17.97 -10.25 2.24
C THR A 199 -17.23 -8.98 1.83
N VAL A 200 -17.97 -7.90 1.58
CA VAL A 200 -17.41 -6.62 1.16
C VAL A 200 -16.55 -6.02 2.27
N PRO A 201 -15.29 -5.65 1.99
CA PRO A 201 -14.43 -4.99 2.96
C PRO A 201 -15.02 -3.64 3.38
N LYS A 202 -14.65 -3.17 4.58
CA LYS A 202 -15.07 -1.85 5.05
C LYS A 202 -14.57 -0.78 4.07
N THR A 203 -15.41 0.21 3.79
CA THR A 203 -14.99 1.41 3.06
C THR A 203 -14.12 2.30 3.96
N ILE A 204 -13.30 3.16 3.38
CA ILE A 204 -12.42 4.10 4.11
C ILE A 204 -13.20 4.96 5.11
N PRO A 205 -14.37 5.55 4.77
CA PRO A 205 -15.18 6.32 5.73
C PRO A 205 -15.66 5.50 6.94
N ARG A 206 -15.69 4.17 6.85
CA ARG A 206 -16.05 3.25 7.93
C ARG A 206 -14.82 2.61 8.60
N GLY A 207 -13.64 3.20 8.43
CA GLY A 207 -12.38 2.72 8.98
C GLY A 207 -11.78 1.54 8.20
N GLY A 208 -12.21 1.34 6.96
CA GLY A 208 -11.51 0.48 6.01
C GLY A 208 -10.15 1.07 5.62
N VAL A 209 -9.25 0.21 5.17
CA VAL A 209 -7.91 0.59 4.71
C VAL A 209 -7.67 -0.01 3.34
N ILE A 210 -6.94 0.72 2.50
CA ILE A 210 -6.34 0.15 1.29
C ILE A 210 -4.99 -0.39 1.73
N ASP A 211 -4.72 -1.66 1.41
CA ASP A 211 -3.45 -2.29 1.74
C ASP A 211 -2.27 -1.64 1.00
N ILE A 212 -1.07 -1.87 1.52
CA ILE A 212 0.16 -1.28 0.95
C ILE A 212 0.52 -1.88 -0.42
N SER A 213 0.06 -3.09 -0.71
CA SER A 213 0.33 -3.85 -1.94
C SER A 213 -0.87 -4.72 -2.30
N CYS A 214 -1.05 -5.05 -3.59
CA CYS A 214 -2.06 -6.01 -4.01
C CYS A 214 -1.75 -7.41 -3.50
N GLU A 215 -2.78 -8.27 -3.43
CA GLU A 215 -2.69 -9.68 -3.03
C GLU A 215 -1.57 -10.42 -3.76
N ILE A 216 -1.49 -10.28 -5.09
CA ILE A 216 -0.47 -10.95 -5.93
C ILE A 216 0.94 -10.49 -5.57
N CYS A 217 1.16 -9.18 -5.36
CA CYS A 217 2.48 -8.67 -4.99
C CYS A 217 2.85 -9.01 -3.55
N LEU A 218 1.87 -9.04 -2.65
CA LEU A 218 2.06 -9.43 -1.27
C LEU A 218 2.46 -10.90 -1.19
N GLU A 219 1.74 -11.78 -1.88
CA GLU A 219 2.06 -13.20 -2.00
C GLU A 219 3.45 -13.41 -2.61
N GLY A 220 3.75 -12.74 -3.73
CA GLY A 220 5.07 -12.80 -4.35
C GLY A 220 6.19 -12.33 -3.43
N THR A 221 5.97 -11.27 -2.64
CA THR A 221 6.93 -10.77 -1.65
C THR A 221 7.10 -11.76 -0.51
N ASN A 222 6.01 -12.29 0.03
CA ASN A 222 6.04 -13.29 1.09
C ASN A 222 6.78 -14.55 0.63
N HIS A 223 6.53 -15.02 -0.59
CA HIS A 223 7.23 -16.15 -1.19
C HIS A 223 8.72 -15.88 -1.36
N HIS A 224 9.09 -14.68 -1.82
CA HIS A 224 10.49 -14.28 -1.96
C HIS A 224 11.21 -14.26 -0.60
N VAL A 225 10.62 -13.61 0.40
CA VAL A 225 11.17 -13.53 1.76
C VAL A 225 11.28 -14.92 2.38
N ALA A 226 10.26 -15.76 2.22
CA ALA A 226 10.27 -17.12 2.73
C ALA A 226 11.35 -17.98 2.08
N ARG A 227 11.56 -17.86 0.76
CA ARG A 227 12.68 -18.53 0.08
C ARG A 227 14.03 -18.08 0.64
N GLN A 228 14.25 -16.78 0.81
CA GLN A 228 15.50 -16.27 1.38
C GLN A 228 15.74 -16.73 2.83
N LEU A 229 14.68 -16.74 3.64
CA LEU A 229 14.73 -17.27 5.00
C LEU A 229 15.04 -18.76 4.98
N TRP A 230 14.39 -19.53 4.11
CA TRP A 230 14.61 -20.96 3.96
C TRP A 230 16.04 -21.29 3.55
N ASP A 231 16.59 -20.59 2.56
CA ASP A 231 17.98 -20.76 2.12
C ASP A 231 18.96 -20.47 3.27
N SER A 232 18.71 -19.39 4.02
CA SER A 232 19.52 -19.02 5.19
C SER A 232 19.44 -20.06 6.31
N LEU A 233 18.24 -20.53 6.65
CA LEU A 233 18.03 -21.55 7.68
C LEU A 233 18.63 -22.90 7.27
N THR A 234 18.56 -23.26 5.98
CA THR A 234 19.18 -24.48 5.45
C THR A 234 20.71 -24.44 5.63
N GLN A 235 21.34 -23.28 5.37
CA GLN A 235 22.78 -23.11 5.60
C GLN A 235 23.13 -23.23 7.10
N VAL A 236 22.35 -22.59 7.97
CA VAL A 236 22.55 -22.68 9.43
C VAL A 236 22.37 -24.12 9.92
N LEU A 237 21.34 -24.82 9.46
CA LEU A 237 21.09 -26.21 9.80
C LEU A 237 22.25 -27.11 9.36
N THR A 238 22.69 -26.96 8.10
CA THR A 238 23.83 -27.72 7.57
C THR A 238 25.09 -27.48 8.39
N GLN A 239 25.35 -26.23 8.81
CA GLN A 239 26.49 -25.90 9.66
C GLN A 239 26.33 -26.48 11.07
N ALA A 240 25.13 -26.46 11.65
CA ALA A 240 24.84 -27.01 12.96
C ALA A 240 25.04 -28.54 12.97
N GLU A 241 24.53 -29.24 11.95
CA GLU A 241 24.71 -30.67 11.77
C GLU A 241 26.18 -31.03 11.55
N TYR A 242 26.91 -30.23 10.77
CA TYR A 242 28.36 -30.40 10.61
C TYR A 242 29.10 -30.25 11.96
N ARG A 243 28.76 -29.25 12.78
CA ARG A 243 29.36 -29.10 14.12
C ARG A 243 29.04 -30.28 15.03
N LEU A 244 27.79 -30.72 15.06
CA LEU A 244 27.36 -31.86 15.85
C LEU A 244 28.08 -33.15 15.44
N SER A 245 28.25 -33.40 14.14
CA SER A 245 29.00 -34.56 13.64
C SER A 245 30.49 -34.55 13.97
N ARG A 246 31.04 -33.37 14.30
CA ARG A 246 32.43 -33.21 14.74
C ARG A 246 32.61 -33.26 16.25
N CYS A 247 31.53 -33.32 17.04
CA CYS A 247 31.64 -33.51 18.48
C CYS A 247 32.27 -34.88 18.77
N ASN A 248 33.32 -34.89 19.58
CA ASN A 248 33.97 -36.10 20.06
C ASN A 248 33.12 -36.72 21.20
N PRO A 249 33.06 -38.05 21.33
CA PRO A 249 32.52 -38.70 22.54
C PRO A 249 33.14 -38.22 23.86
N ASN A 250 34.38 -37.70 23.82
CA ASN A 250 35.09 -37.13 24.95
C ASN A 250 34.77 -35.64 25.19
N ASP A 251 34.03 -34.98 24.28
CA ASP A 251 33.52 -33.64 24.54
C ASP A 251 32.51 -33.69 25.69
N GLY A 252 32.50 -32.66 26.54
CA GLY A 252 31.55 -32.60 27.66
C GLY A 252 30.11 -32.77 27.19
N VAL A 253 29.31 -33.51 27.96
CA VAL A 253 27.88 -33.77 27.69
C VAL A 253 27.11 -32.48 27.37
N GLU A 254 27.45 -31.38 28.05
CA GLU A 254 26.86 -30.06 27.82
C GLU A 254 27.11 -29.51 26.41
N THR A 255 28.28 -29.77 25.82
CA THR A 255 28.66 -29.31 24.48
C THR A 255 27.87 -30.06 23.41
N VAL A 256 27.78 -31.39 23.52
CA VAL A 256 27.01 -32.22 22.59
C VAL A 256 25.53 -31.84 22.63
N GLU A 257 24.99 -31.63 23.84
CA GLU A 257 23.59 -31.26 24.01
C GLU A 257 23.30 -29.84 23.50
N ALA A 258 24.25 -28.91 23.64
CA ALA A 258 24.13 -27.58 23.04
C ALA A 258 24.07 -27.64 21.50
N CYS A 259 24.89 -28.49 20.87
CA CYS A 259 24.85 -28.68 19.42
C CYS A 259 23.52 -29.28 18.96
N LYS A 260 22.97 -30.28 19.68
CA LYS A 260 21.64 -30.85 19.37
C LYS A 260 20.54 -29.81 19.49
N ARG A 261 20.50 -29.05 20.59
CA ARG A 261 19.51 -27.97 20.77
C ARG A 261 19.53 -26.97 19.61
N HIS A 262 20.73 -26.62 19.12
CA HIS A 262 20.84 -25.69 18.00
C HIS A 262 20.24 -26.24 16.69
N VAL A 263 20.42 -27.54 16.42
CA VAL A 263 19.79 -28.23 15.27
C VAL A 263 18.27 -28.23 15.43
N ASP A 264 17.76 -28.61 16.60
CA ASP A 264 16.32 -28.70 16.88
C ASP A 264 15.64 -27.32 16.80
N ASP A 265 16.27 -26.29 17.35
CA ASP A 265 15.76 -24.91 17.30
C ASP A 265 15.72 -24.38 15.86
N THR A 266 16.72 -24.71 15.04
CA THR A 266 16.74 -24.32 13.62
C THR A 266 15.62 -25.02 12.86
N ARG A 267 15.38 -26.31 13.10
CA ARG A 267 14.29 -27.07 12.48
C ARG A 267 12.91 -26.50 12.85
N LYS A 268 12.70 -26.16 14.13
CA LYS A 268 11.46 -25.48 14.57
C LYS A 268 11.22 -24.16 13.86
N LEU A 269 12.27 -23.37 13.62
CA LEU A 269 12.16 -22.13 12.87
C LEU A 269 11.77 -22.39 11.40
N MET A 270 12.29 -23.45 10.79
CA MET A 270 11.92 -23.86 9.44
C MET A 270 10.43 -24.24 9.37
N ASP A 271 9.92 -25.01 10.34
CA ASP A 271 8.49 -25.37 10.41
C ASP A 271 7.59 -24.12 10.51
N GLN A 272 7.99 -23.14 11.33
CA GLN A 272 7.25 -21.87 11.46
C GLN A 272 7.21 -21.06 10.17
N VAL A 273 8.26 -21.11 9.34
CA VAL A 273 8.26 -20.43 8.03
C VAL A 273 7.23 -21.07 7.10
N VAL A 274 7.14 -22.40 7.09
CA VAL A 274 6.15 -23.15 6.29
C VAL A 274 4.72 -22.82 6.73
N GLU A 275 4.44 -22.89 8.03
CA GLU A 275 3.09 -22.60 8.55
C GLU A 275 2.61 -21.18 8.21
N ARG A 276 3.51 -20.19 8.29
CA ARG A 276 3.16 -18.78 8.05
C ARG A 276 3.02 -18.41 6.59
N THR A 277 3.63 -19.17 5.68
CA THR A 277 3.54 -18.92 4.24
C THR A 277 2.29 -19.51 3.60
N MET A 278 1.65 -20.50 4.24
CA MET A 278 0.46 -21.17 3.69
C MET A 278 -0.88 -20.62 4.18
N SER A 279 -0.91 -19.50 4.93
CA SER A 279 -2.17 -18.92 5.41
C SER A 279 -2.77 -17.95 4.40
N PRO A 280 -3.98 -18.21 3.85
CA PRO A 280 -4.65 -17.28 2.95
C PRO A 280 -5.14 -16.06 3.73
N GLN A 281 -4.66 -14.87 3.37
CA GLN A 281 -5.23 -13.62 3.88
C GLN A 281 -6.49 -13.29 3.09
N THR A 282 -7.62 -13.19 3.80
CA THR A 282 -8.94 -12.97 3.23
C THR A 282 -9.40 -11.51 3.37
N TYR A 283 -10.15 -11.04 2.36
CA TYR A 283 -10.95 -9.81 2.31
C TYR A 283 -10.19 -8.47 2.35
N GLN A 284 -9.33 -8.24 1.36
CA GLN A 284 -8.64 -6.96 1.12
C GLN A 284 -9.26 -6.19 -0.06
N TRP A 285 -9.04 -4.87 -0.11
CA TRP A 285 -9.32 -4.02 -1.28
C TRP A 285 -8.27 -4.24 -2.34
#